data_AF-A0A9R1FMV3-F1
#
_entry.id   AF-A0A9R1FMV3-F1
#
_cell.length_a   1.000
_cell.length_b   1.000
_cell.length_c   1.000
_cell.angle_alpha   90.00
_cell.angle_beta   90.00
_cell.angle_gamma   90.00
#
_symmetry.space_group_name_H-M   'P 1'
#
loop_
_entity.id
_entity.type
_entity.pdbx_description
1 polymer ?
#
loop_
_entity_poly.entity_id
_entity_poly.type
_entity_poly.pdbx_seq_one_letter_code
_entity_poly.pdbx_strand_id
1 'polypeptide(L)'
;MSVAAADWLPSATVTASGRPVLSAGEIERHLLPLVDLEPEENPRLAPLRGCLLALTSHRLIFLHEASLSARALPLASIVHPYPPHRRHNHNPLRSLFSSSSSSSSHHPRIRIQISLPPSRSEVVAVVVTCKADVDVFYGRLLEAIRARAWEATAAAAPASGAPVAEGAAPAEEDLAIRMPVVGVAGILRKEQETWESAGQNLQDAFQDLNALMSKAKEMMELAEKMRQKLLTNSSAQSNSNDEEMGSKQDMQDLLLSVGIVSPVTKETAGALYHQQLSRQLADFVRVPVERAGGMMALVDVYCLFNRARGTELISPEDLLQACSLWEKFDVPVMLRKFDSGVKVIQTKTHSDDEVFARISSLAQKPDALLKGISPSDAAFTLGIAPALAKEHLLNAENKGLLCRDVSPDGFRFYINLFNEIDLQNIHLPKTHGLYHTWISVATAAH
;
A
#
# COMPACT_ATOMS: atom_id res chain seq x y z
N MET A 1 37.00 -14.14 -10.01
CA MET A 1 37.41 -13.68 -11.36
C MET A 1 38.84 -13.15 -11.27
N SER A 2 39.63 -13.33 -12.33
CA SER A 2 40.97 -12.73 -12.47
C SER A 2 40.87 -11.20 -12.46
N VAL A 3 41.91 -10.52 -12.00
CA VAL A 3 42.05 -9.06 -11.85
C VAL A 3 41.61 -8.26 -13.08
N ALA A 4 41.59 -8.89 -14.26
CA ALA A 4 41.19 -8.33 -15.56
C ALA A 4 39.66 -8.15 -15.80
N ALA A 5 38.79 -8.53 -14.85
CA ALA A 5 37.35 -8.29 -14.99
C ALA A 5 37.00 -6.83 -14.60
N ALA A 6 36.53 -6.05 -15.58
CA ALA A 6 36.11 -4.64 -15.47
C ALA A 6 37.20 -3.59 -15.17
N ASP A 7 38.35 -3.70 -15.84
CA ASP A 7 39.42 -2.68 -15.82
C ASP A 7 39.00 -1.30 -16.36
N TRP A 8 37.84 -1.22 -17.00
CA TRP A 8 37.26 0.02 -17.49
C TRP A 8 36.61 0.87 -16.39
N LEU A 9 36.38 0.32 -15.19
CA LEU A 9 35.91 1.08 -14.03
C LEU A 9 37.08 1.44 -13.08
N PRO A 10 37.10 2.68 -12.54
CA PRO A 10 38.02 3.06 -11.48
C PRO A 10 38.03 2.05 -10.32
N SER A 11 39.22 1.69 -9.82
CA SER A 11 39.32 0.85 -8.63
C SER A 11 38.85 1.62 -7.39
N ALA A 12 38.14 0.93 -6.50
CA ALA A 12 37.75 1.44 -5.20
C ALA A 12 38.51 0.70 -4.10
N THR A 13 38.90 1.43 -3.05
CA THR A 13 39.60 0.87 -1.90
C THR A 13 38.62 0.19 -0.95
N VAL A 14 39.02 -0.95 -0.43
CA VAL A 14 38.24 -1.79 0.50
C VAL A 14 39.04 -1.91 1.80
N THR A 15 38.37 -1.89 2.95
CA THR A 15 38.98 -2.15 4.25
C THR A 15 39.37 -3.62 4.38
N ALA A 16 40.21 -3.95 5.37
CA ALA A 16 40.55 -5.35 5.69
C ALA A 16 39.33 -6.24 6.03
N SER A 17 38.19 -5.61 6.37
CA SER A 17 36.91 -6.26 6.66
C SER A 17 35.97 -6.38 5.45
N GLY A 18 36.42 -6.03 4.25
CA GLY A 18 35.61 -6.13 3.02
C GLY A 18 34.62 -4.98 2.79
N ARG A 19 34.70 -3.89 3.56
CA ARG A 19 33.80 -2.72 3.42
C ARG A 19 34.40 -1.65 2.50
N PRO A 20 33.59 -0.92 1.72
CA PRO A 20 34.08 0.16 0.87
C PRO A 20 34.59 1.34 1.71
N VAL A 21 35.73 1.91 1.35
CA VAL A 21 36.24 3.13 2.00
C VAL A 21 35.56 4.35 1.39
N LEU A 22 34.78 5.06 2.21
CA LEU A 22 34.06 6.27 1.83
C LEU A 22 34.98 7.50 1.94
N SER A 23 34.83 8.44 1.01
CA SER A 23 35.49 9.74 1.01
C SER A 23 34.87 10.71 2.03
N ALA A 24 35.58 11.80 2.39
CA ALA A 24 35.08 12.76 3.38
C ALA A 24 33.77 13.42 2.90
N GLY A 25 32.68 13.23 3.65
CA GLY A 25 31.34 13.70 3.27
C GLY A 25 30.52 12.72 2.41
N GLU A 26 31.07 11.56 2.06
CA GLU A 26 30.36 10.51 1.32
C GLU A 26 29.51 9.65 2.26
N ILE A 27 28.18 9.73 2.09
CA ILE A 27 27.21 8.93 2.85
C ILE A 27 26.72 7.75 1.99
N GLU A 28 26.68 6.56 2.58
CA GLU A 28 26.04 5.36 2.02
C GLU A 28 24.51 5.48 2.10
N ARG A 29 23.82 5.30 0.97
CA ARG A 29 22.38 5.53 0.84
C ARG A 29 21.59 4.23 0.69
N HIS A 30 22.14 3.23 0.00
CA HIS A 30 21.45 1.97 -0.26
C HIS A 30 22.42 0.86 -0.62
N LEU A 31 22.12 -0.38 -0.22
CA LEU A 31 22.97 -1.55 -0.45
C LEU A 31 22.15 -2.68 -1.06
N LEU A 32 22.65 -3.27 -2.14
CA LEU A 32 21.97 -4.32 -2.91
C LEU A 32 22.86 -5.55 -3.08
N PRO A 33 22.42 -6.73 -2.63
CA PRO A 33 23.16 -7.97 -2.84
C PRO A 33 22.93 -8.55 -4.24
N LEU A 34 23.91 -9.30 -4.74
CA LEU A 34 23.82 -10.15 -5.94
C LEU A 34 23.40 -9.38 -7.21
N VAL A 35 24.20 -8.38 -7.56
CA VAL A 35 24.07 -7.56 -8.75
C VAL A 35 25.02 -8.03 -9.84
N ASP A 36 24.50 -8.25 -11.04
CA ASP A 36 25.31 -8.36 -12.24
C ASP A 36 25.32 -7.03 -13.00
N LEU A 37 26.47 -6.72 -13.61
CA LEU A 37 26.76 -5.57 -14.45
C LEU A 37 27.12 -6.09 -15.84
N GLU A 38 26.21 -5.97 -16.79
CA GLU A 38 26.46 -6.36 -18.19
C GLU A 38 26.50 -5.10 -19.08
N PRO A 39 27.60 -4.86 -19.81
CA PRO A 39 27.69 -3.79 -20.80
C PRO A 39 26.98 -4.20 -22.11
N GLU A 40 25.93 -3.48 -22.50
CA GLU A 40 25.07 -3.87 -23.64
C GLU A 40 25.70 -3.55 -25.02
N GLU A 41 26.43 -2.43 -25.13
CA GLU A 41 26.85 -1.89 -26.44
C GLU A 41 28.29 -2.27 -26.84
N ASN A 42 29.11 -2.72 -25.91
CA ASN A 42 30.53 -3.03 -26.16
C ASN A 42 30.90 -4.44 -25.68
N PRO A 43 30.98 -5.46 -26.58
CA PRO A 43 31.34 -6.83 -26.22
C PRO A 43 32.80 -7.00 -25.75
N ARG A 44 33.60 -5.93 -25.78
CA ARG A 44 34.98 -5.89 -25.26
C ARG A 44 35.05 -5.58 -23.75
N LEU A 45 33.96 -5.07 -23.16
CA LEU A 45 33.89 -4.78 -21.74
C LEU A 45 33.49 -6.05 -20.98
N ALA A 46 34.34 -6.51 -20.06
CA ALA A 46 34.04 -7.70 -19.27
C ALA A 46 32.89 -7.43 -18.28
N PRO A 47 31.84 -8.29 -18.24
CA PRO A 47 30.75 -8.16 -17.29
C PRO A 47 31.22 -8.49 -15.86
N LEU A 48 30.64 -7.81 -14.87
CA LEU A 48 30.77 -8.21 -13.46
C LEU A 48 29.52 -9.00 -13.08
N ARG A 49 29.69 -10.12 -12.38
CA ARG A 49 28.57 -10.96 -11.93
C ARG A 49 28.69 -11.24 -10.45
N GLY A 50 27.55 -11.24 -9.75
CA GLY A 50 27.46 -11.56 -8.32
C GLY A 50 28.14 -10.54 -7.41
N CYS A 51 28.07 -9.25 -7.71
CA CYS A 51 28.63 -8.19 -6.87
C CYS A 51 27.62 -7.67 -5.85
N LEU A 52 28.11 -7.17 -4.71
CA LEU A 52 27.37 -6.33 -3.78
C LEU A 52 27.45 -4.88 -4.28
N LEU A 53 26.32 -4.25 -4.54
CA LEU A 53 26.24 -2.87 -5.02
C LEU A 53 25.92 -1.91 -3.86
N ALA A 54 26.83 -1.00 -3.56
CA ALA A 54 26.59 0.10 -2.62
C ALA A 54 26.38 1.41 -3.39
N LEU A 55 25.21 2.02 -3.21
CA LEU A 55 24.92 3.38 -3.68
C LEU A 55 25.34 4.37 -2.60
N THR A 56 26.30 5.22 -2.95
CA THR A 56 26.69 6.37 -2.12
C THR A 56 26.17 7.66 -2.74
N SER A 57 26.29 8.75 -2.00
CA SER A 57 26.04 10.12 -2.48
C SER A 57 26.92 10.57 -3.65
N HIS A 58 28.04 9.88 -3.93
CA HIS A 58 29.04 10.32 -4.91
C HIS A 58 29.29 9.28 -6.02
N ARG A 59 29.09 7.99 -5.75
CA ARG A 59 29.40 6.89 -6.69
C ARG A 59 28.60 5.63 -6.40
N LEU A 60 28.48 4.77 -7.40
CA LEU A 60 28.07 3.39 -7.27
C LEU A 60 29.31 2.53 -7.06
N ILE A 61 29.34 1.71 -6.02
CA ILE A 61 30.48 0.84 -5.69
C ILE A 61 30.05 -0.61 -5.86
N PHE A 62 30.73 -1.33 -6.76
CA PHE A 62 30.55 -2.75 -6.99
C PHE A 62 31.64 -3.50 -6.23
N LEU A 63 31.24 -4.23 -5.19
CA LEU A 63 32.09 -5.02 -4.33
C LEU A 63 31.96 -6.49 -4.71
N HIS A 64 33.07 -7.15 -5.01
CA HIS A 64 33.08 -8.59 -5.20
C HIS A 64 33.69 -9.26 -3.95
N GLU A 65 32.82 -9.82 -3.11
CA GLU A 65 33.20 -10.38 -1.80
C GLU A 65 34.26 -11.49 -1.92
N ALA A 66 34.15 -12.36 -2.93
CA ALA A 66 35.07 -13.50 -3.08
C ALA A 66 36.49 -13.12 -3.54
N SER A 67 36.72 -11.90 -4.04
CA SER A 67 38.07 -11.43 -4.41
C SER A 67 38.49 -10.13 -3.71
N LEU A 68 37.67 -9.65 -2.75
CA LEU A 68 37.87 -8.40 -2.01
C LEU A 68 38.23 -7.20 -2.91
N SER A 69 37.74 -7.21 -4.15
CA SER A 69 38.00 -6.17 -5.14
C SER A 69 36.77 -5.29 -5.27
N ALA A 70 36.96 -3.97 -5.29
CA ALA A 70 35.88 -3.01 -5.54
C ALA A 70 36.16 -2.17 -6.77
N ARG A 71 35.09 -1.89 -7.52
CA ARG A 71 35.09 -0.96 -8.66
C ARG A 71 34.07 0.13 -8.39
N ALA A 72 34.42 1.37 -8.70
CA ALA A 72 33.55 2.53 -8.49
C ALA A 72 33.15 3.17 -9.81
N LEU A 73 31.87 3.48 -9.92
CA LEU A 73 31.28 4.26 -11.00
C LEU A 73 30.83 5.62 -10.43
N PRO A 74 31.51 6.73 -10.74
CA PRO A 74 31.11 8.06 -10.26
C PRO A 74 29.71 8.44 -10.72
N LEU A 75 28.85 8.97 -9.85
CA LEU A 75 27.51 9.41 -10.26
C LEU A 75 27.58 10.56 -11.28
N ALA A 76 28.63 11.38 -11.23
CA ALA A 76 28.91 12.43 -12.21
C ALA A 76 29.12 11.90 -13.65
N SER A 77 29.46 10.62 -13.80
CA SER A 77 29.62 9.98 -15.11
C SER A 77 28.31 9.45 -15.69
N ILE A 78 27.21 9.44 -14.91
CA ILE A 78 25.90 8.97 -15.37
C ILE A 78 25.21 10.08 -16.15
N VAL A 79 24.97 9.84 -17.44
CA VAL A 79 24.28 10.78 -18.33
C VAL A 79 22.76 10.60 -18.23
N HIS A 80 22.28 9.36 -18.29
CA HIS A 80 20.84 9.08 -18.23
C HIS A 80 20.53 7.69 -17.62
N PRO A 81 19.77 7.61 -16.52
CA PRO A 81 19.24 6.36 -15.99
C PRO A 81 17.83 6.07 -16.56
N TYR A 82 17.67 4.98 -17.31
CA TYR A 82 16.38 4.58 -17.87
C TYR A 82 15.52 3.84 -16.83
N PRO A 83 14.19 4.04 -16.85
CA PRO A 83 13.28 3.33 -15.96
C PRO A 83 13.32 1.82 -16.23
N PRO A 84 13.08 0.98 -15.21
CA PRO A 84 13.05 -0.46 -15.39
C PRO A 84 11.95 -0.86 -16.38
N HIS A 85 12.32 -1.52 -17.48
CA HIS A 85 11.35 -2.00 -18.46
C HIS A 85 10.55 -3.17 -17.86
N ARG A 86 9.29 -2.92 -17.47
CA ARG A 86 8.29 -3.98 -17.37
C ARG A 86 7.87 -4.33 -18.79
N ARG A 87 8.19 -5.55 -19.28
CA ARG A 87 7.50 -6.08 -20.46
C ARG A 87 6.03 -6.25 -20.09
N HIS A 88 5.22 -5.23 -20.34
CA HIS A 88 3.78 -5.37 -20.27
C HIS A 88 3.36 -6.35 -21.36
N ASN A 89 3.05 -7.58 -20.95
CA ASN A 89 2.41 -8.59 -21.79
C ASN A 89 1.00 -8.12 -22.15
N HIS A 90 0.86 -7.32 -23.22
CA HIS A 90 -0.44 -6.98 -23.79
C HIS A 90 -0.93 -7.97 -24.85
N ASN A 91 -0.40 -9.20 -24.92
CA ASN A 91 -0.90 -10.23 -25.83
C ASN A 91 -0.70 -11.66 -25.29
N PRO A 92 -1.75 -12.35 -24.81
CA PRO A 92 -1.64 -13.70 -24.25
C PRO A 92 -1.37 -14.80 -25.30
N LEU A 93 -1.48 -14.49 -26.61
CA LEU A 93 -1.30 -15.48 -27.68
C LEU A 93 0.12 -15.61 -28.22
N ARG A 94 1.06 -14.72 -27.84
CA ARG A 94 2.47 -14.84 -28.26
C ARG A 94 3.29 -15.84 -27.44
N SER A 95 2.73 -16.36 -26.33
CA SER A 95 3.39 -17.31 -25.44
C SER A 95 3.52 -18.73 -26.03
N LEU A 96 2.84 -19.05 -27.13
CA LEU A 96 2.79 -20.42 -27.68
C LEU A 96 3.79 -20.69 -28.81
N PHE A 97 4.44 -19.66 -29.36
CA PHE A 97 5.29 -19.82 -30.57
C PHE A 97 6.72 -19.29 -30.43
N SER A 98 7.22 -19.06 -29.22
CA SER A 98 8.65 -18.79 -29.00
C SER A 98 9.33 -19.96 -28.29
N SER A 99 9.36 -21.08 -29.00
CA SER A 99 10.32 -22.15 -28.75
C SER A 99 11.55 -21.87 -29.62
N SER A 100 12.58 -21.26 -29.03
CA SER A 100 14.00 -21.58 -29.25
C SER A 100 14.94 -20.50 -28.71
N SER A 101 15.92 -20.97 -27.94
CA SER A 101 17.26 -20.39 -27.76
C SER A 101 17.49 -19.46 -26.56
N SER A 102 18.22 -20.04 -25.60
CA SER A 102 19.03 -19.45 -24.52
C SER A 102 18.30 -19.05 -23.22
N SER A 103 18.54 -19.88 -22.22
CA SER A 103 18.34 -19.68 -20.78
C SER A 103 18.98 -18.38 -20.28
N SER A 104 18.24 -17.27 -20.28
CA SER A 104 18.58 -16.09 -19.47
C SER A 104 17.37 -15.72 -18.62
N SER A 105 17.61 -15.64 -17.31
CA SER A 105 16.63 -15.50 -16.26
C SER A 105 15.80 -14.20 -16.37
N HIS A 106 14.52 -14.32 -16.00
CA HIS A 106 13.50 -13.27 -15.95
C HIS A 106 13.76 -12.19 -14.87
N HIS A 107 14.97 -11.66 -14.77
CA HIS A 107 15.30 -10.63 -13.78
C HIS A 107 14.99 -9.22 -14.29
N PRO A 108 14.45 -8.33 -13.43
CA PRO A 108 14.28 -6.91 -13.75
C PRO A 108 15.63 -6.26 -14.02
N ARG A 109 15.67 -5.35 -15.01
CA ARG A 109 16.89 -4.74 -15.55
C ARG A 109 16.76 -3.22 -15.53
N ILE A 110 17.75 -2.54 -14.95
CA ILE A 110 17.93 -1.08 -15.09
C ILE A 110 19.03 -0.84 -16.11
N ARG A 111 18.80 0.09 -17.04
CA ARG A 111 19.82 0.57 -17.99
C ARG A 111 20.34 1.93 -17.56
N ILE A 112 21.65 2.09 -17.49
CA ILE A 112 22.31 3.37 -17.17
C ILE A 112 23.25 3.71 -18.31
N GLN A 113 23.14 4.92 -18.86
CA GLN A 113 24.09 5.47 -19.83
C GLN A 113 25.18 6.26 -19.10
N ILE A 114 26.44 5.95 -19.39
CA ILE A 114 27.60 6.46 -18.68
C ILE A 114 28.58 7.09 -19.68
N SER A 115 29.32 8.13 -19.28
CA SER A 115 30.48 8.67 -20.01
C SER A 115 31.76 8.64 -19.15
N LEU A 116 32.74 7.79 -19.49
CA LEU A 116 34.07 7.72 -18.82
C LEU A 116 35.21 8.27 -19.71
N PRO A 117 36.17 9.05 -19.18
CA PRO A 117 37.44 9.39 -19.86
C PRO A 117 38.33 8.15 -20.05
N PRO A 118 39.20 8.03 -21.09
CA PRO A 118 39.76 9.09 -21.96
C PRO A 118 39.07 9.28 -23.32
N SER A 119 38.01 8.53 -23.63
CA SER A 119 37.32 8.60 -24.93
C SER A 119 35.99 9.35 -24.77
N ARG A 120 35.82 10.45 -25.53
CA ARG A 120 34.59 11.27 -25.48
C ARG A 120 33.37 10.43 -25.91
N SER A 121 32.47 10.20 -24.96
CA SER A 121 31.08 9.75 -25.14
C SER A 121 30.87 8.39 -25.82
N GLU A 122 31.18 7.29 -25.13
CA GLU A 122 30.59 5.98 -25.43
C GLU A 122 29.43 5.69 -24.49
N VAL A 123 28.28 5.30 -25.03
CA VAL A 123 27.07 4.92 -24.29
C VAL A 123 27.27 3.51 -23.74
N VAL A 124 27.80 3.40 -22.51
CA VAL A 124 27.86 2.09 -21.85
C VAL A 124 26.54 1.86 -21.13
N ALA A 125 25.64 1.09 -21.73
CA ALA A 125 24.43 0.62 -21.06
C ALA A 125 24.79 -0.47 -20.05
N VAL A 126 24.76 -0.10 -18.77
CA VAL A 126 24.91 -1.03 -17.66
C VAL A 126 23.55 -1.65 -17.36
N VAL A 127 23.44 -2.97 -17.49
CA VAL A 127 22.31 -3.75 -17.02
C VAL A 127 22.57 -4.18 -15.59
N VAL A 128 21.80 -3.62 -14.64
CA VAL A 128 21.78 -4.06 -13.25
C VAL A 128 20.70 -5.13 -13.10
N THR A 129 21.08 -6.39 -12.89
CA THR A 129 20.15 -7.45 -12.51
C THR A 129 20.02 -7.48 -10.99
N CYS A 130 18.85 -7.14 -10.46
CA CYS A 130 18.59 -7.21 -9.02
C CYS A 130 17.49 -8.21 -8.73
N LYS A 131 17.65 -8.99 -7.66
CA LYS A 131 16.60 -9.83 -7.08
C LYS A 131 15.70 -9.05 -6.09
N ALA A 132 16.16 -7.89 -5.61
CA ALA A 132 15.44 -7.00 -4.69
C ALA A 132 14.69 -5.87 -5.42
N ASP A 133 13.83 -5.13 -4.71
CA ASP A 133 12.92 -4.10 -5.23
C ASP A 133 13.62 -3.05 -6.11
N VAL A 134 13.64 -3.31 -7.41
CA VAL A 134 14.30 -2.48 -8.44
C VAL A 134 13.73 -1.07 -8.52
N ASP A 135 12.42 -0.93 -8.29
CA ASP A 135 11.72 0.35 -8.33
C ASP A 135 12.19 1.26 -7.17
N VAL A 136 12.42 0.70 -5.98
CA VAL A 136 12.93 1.42 -4.80
C VAL A 136 14.36 1.88 -5.04
N PHE A 137 15.21 1.00 -5.58
CA PHE A 137 16.58 1.36 -5.91
C PHE A 137 16.66 2.44 -7.00
N TYR A 138 15.87 2.31 -8.06
CA TYR A 138 15.81 3.31 -9.13
C TYR A 138 15.40 4.69 -8.59
N GLY A 139 14.40 4.75 -7.69
CA GLY A 139 14.02 5.98 -6.99
C GLY A 139 15.18 6.60 -6.20
N ARG A 140 15.87 5.79 -5.39
CA ARG A 140 17.04 6.23 -4.59
C ARG A 140 18.21 6.70 -5.47
N LEU A 141 18.46 6.02 -6.59
CA LEU A 141 19.47 6.42 -7.56
C LEU A 141 19.14 7.78 -8.18
N LEU A 142 17.88 7.99 -8.58
CA LEU A 142 17.42 9.28 -9.11
C LEU A 142 17.52 10.41 -8.09
N GLU A 143 17.22 10.15 -6.82
CA GLU A 143 17.41 11.13 -5.74
C GLU A 143 18.89 11.50 -5.57
N ALA A 144 19.77 10.50 -5.54
CA ALA A 144 21.22 10.71 -5.41
C ALA A 144 21.80 11.52 -6.58
N ILE A 145 21.37 11.20 -7.81
CA ILE A 145 21.78 11.94 -9.01
C ILE A 145 21.25 13.39 -8.99
N ARG A 146 20.00 13.59 -8.57
CA ARG A 146 19.39 14.93 -8.46
C ARG A 146 20.04 15.79 -7.36
N ALA A 147 20.46 15.16 -6.26
CA ALA A 147 21.08 15.86 -5.15
C ALA A 147 22.47 16.42 -5.47
N ARG A 148 23.16 15.88 -6.49
CA ARG A 148 24.49 16.35 -6.97
C ARG A 148 25.48 16.62 -5.85
N ALA A 149 25.50 15.78 -4.82
CA ALA A 149 26.30 16.00 -3.61
C ALA A 149 27.81 16.12 -3.90
N TRP A 150 28.27 15.54 -5.02
CA TRP A 150 29.65 15.64 -5.50
C TRP A 150 30.06 17.04 -5.99
N GLU A 151 29.11 17.97 -6.20
CA GLU A 151 29.40 19.36 -6.55
C GLU A 151 29.60 20.24 -5.29
N ALA A 152 29.05 19.84 -4.15
CA ALA A 152 29.06 20.64 -2.91
C ALA A 152 30.44 20.65 -2.22
N THR A 153 31.24 19.60 -2.38
CA THR A 153 32.57 19.46 -1.76
C THR A 153 33.67 20.32 -2.41
N ALA A 154 33.43 20.90 -3.60
CA ALA A 154 34.38 21.82 -4.23
C ALA A 154 34.38 23.24 -3.61
N ALA A 155 33.37 23.57 -2.79
CA ALA A 155 33.19 24.92 -2.23
C ALA A 155 33.78 25.13 -0.83
N ALA A 156 34.46 24.14 -0.25
CA ALA A 156 34.97 24.21 1.13
C ALA A 156 36.49 24.01 1.21
N ALA A 157 37.24 25.08 0.95
CA ALA A 157 38.61 25.25 1.46
C ALA A 157 38.66 26.55 2.29
N PRO A 158 38.94 26.50 3.61
CA PRO A 158 39.07 27.71 4.41
C PRO A 158 40.53 28.19 4.36
N ALA A 159 40.76 29.41 3.89
CA ALA A 159 42.01 30.13 4.13
C ALA A 159 41.69 31.35 5.02
N SER A 160 42.29 31.37 6.21
CA SER A 160 42.21 32.44 7.19
C SER A 160 43.08 33.64 6.78
N GLY A 161 42.63 34.85 7.10
CA GLY A 161 43.49 36.04 7.17
C GLY A 161 42.78 37.32 6.75
N ALA A 162 42.36 38.11 7.74
CA ALA A 162 41.76 39.44 7.56
C ALA A 162 42.85 40.54 7.44
N PRO A 163 42.53 41.85 7.43
CA PRO A 163 42.47 42.71 6.23
C PRO A 163 43.47 43.90 6.28
N VAL A 164 43.86 44.47 5.13
CA VAL A 164 44.37 45.86 5.07
C VAL A 164 43.97 46.51 3.75
N ALA A 165 43.46 47.74 3.84
CA ALA A 165 43.06 48.62 2.76
C ALA A 165 44.26 49.34 2.10
N GLU A 166 44.15 49.68 0.81
CA GLU A 166 44.18 51.05 0.26
C GLU A 166 44.49 51.07 -1.26
N GLY A 167 43.66 51.83 -1.98
CA GLY A 167 44.07 52.75 -3.06
C GLY A 167 44.58 52.19 -4.40
N ALA A 168 43.76 52.31 -5.45
CA ALA A 168 44.09 53.04 -6.69
C ALA A 168 43.05 52.77 -7.81
N ALA A 169 42.44 53.83 -8.33
CA ALA A 169 41.87 53.87 -9.69
C ALA A 169 43.00 54.28 -10.67
N PRO A 170 42.81 54.34 -12.02
CA PRO A 170 41.61 54.10 -12.83
C PRO A 170 41.87 53.24 -14.10
N ALA A 171 40.81 52.85 -14.83
CA ALA A 171 40.71 52.95 -16.30
C ALA A 171 39.47 52.18 -16.79
N GLU A 172 38.71 52.84 -17.66
CA GLU A 172 37.53 52.35 -18.34
C GLU A 172 37.87 51.23 -19.34
N GLU A 173 37.09 50.16 -19.38
CA GLU A 173 36.79 49.44 -20.62
C GLU A 173 35.50 48.62 -20.48
N ASP A 174 34.72 48.70 -21.56
CA ASP A 174 33.30 48.43 -21.66
C ASP A 174 33.04 46.93 -21.92
N LEU A 175 32.71 46.17 -20.87
CA LEU A 175 32.18 44.80 -20.99
C LEU A 175 31.09 44.57 -19.93
N ALA A 176 29.83 44.67 -20.36
CA ALA A 176 28.67 44.37 -19.54
C ALA A 176 28.59 42.88 -19.17
N ILE A 177 29.37 42.47 -18.18
CA ILE A 177 29.20 41.21 -17.45
C ILE A 177 28.21 41.50 -16.32
N ARG A 178 26.98 40.98 -16.44
CA ARG A 178 26.02 40.96 -15.32
C ARG A 178 26.65 40.25 -14.14
N MET A 179 27.04 41.01 -13.11
CA MET A 179 27.44 40.46 -11.82
C MET A 179 26.26 39.69 -11.21
N PRO A 180 26.44 38.47 -10.68
CA PRO A 180 25.43 37.86 -9.83
C PRO A 180 25.35 38.68 -8.54
N VAL A 181 24.17 39.18 -8.21
CA VAL A 181 23.90 39.84 -6.93
C VAL A 181 24.00 38.77 -5.84
N VAL A 182 25.18 38.59 -5.26
CA VAL A 182 25.43 37.68 -4.13
C VAL A 182 25.27 38.48 -2.84
N GLY A 183 24.16 38.26 -2.14
CA GLY A 183 23.85 38.87 -0.84
C GLY A 183 22.45 38.49 -0.34
N VAL A 184 22.13 38.78 0.93
CA VAL A 184 20.82 38.51 1.56
C VAL A 184 19.66 39.11 0.75
N ALA A 185 19.89 40.24 0.09
CA ALA A 185 18.94 40.86 -0.84
C ALA A 185 18.68 40.02 -2.11
N GLY A 186 19.66 39.25 -2.59
CA GLY A 186 19.51 38.32 -3.71
C GLY A 186 18.73 37.06 -3.33
N ILE A 187 18.87 36.58 -2.09
CA ILE A 187 18.08 35.46 -1.55
C ILE A 187 16.62 35.90 -1.38
N LEU A 188 16.36 37.08 -0.78
CA LEU A 188 15.02 37.64 -0.65
C LEU A 188 14.34 37.85 -2.01
N ARG A 189 15.08 38.32 -3.02
CA ARG A 189 14.56 38.45 -4.38
C ARG A 189 14.26 37.10 -5.02
N LYS A 190 15.12 36.10 -4.82
CA LYS A 190 14.90 34.74 -5.31
C LYS A 190 13.70 34.08 -4.62
N GLU A 191 13.52 34.26 -3.32
CA GLU A 191 12.34 33.78 -2.61
C GLU A 191 11.07 34.45 -3.15
N GLN A 192 11.08 35.78 -3.31
CA GLN A 192 9.95 36.50 -3.90
C GLN A 192 9.62 36.01 -5.33
N GLU A 193 10.62 35.80 -6.18
CA GLU A 193 10.45 35.23 -7.52
C GLU A 193 9.92 33.78 -7.48
N THR A 194 10.31 32.97 -6.48
CA THR A 194 9.72 31.64 -6.27
C THR A 194 8.27 31.69 -5.78
N TRP A 195 7.91 32.68 -4.95
CA TRP A 195 6.52 32.89 -4.52
C TRP A 195 5.64 33.36 -5.67
N GLU A 196 6.14 34.29 -6.50
CA GLU A 196 5.41 34.80 -7.66
C GLU A 196 5.26 33.74 -8.76
N SER A 197 6.29 32.93 -9.01
CA SER A 197 6.19 31.80 -9.95
C SER A 197 5.36 30.64 -9.42
N ALA A 198 5.39 30.34 -8.11
CA ALA A 198 4.48 29.37 -7.49
C ALA A 198 3.02 29.85 -7.53
N GLY A 199 2.78 31.15 -7.33
CA GLY A 199 1.46 31.77 -7.46
C GLY A 199 0.92 31.72 -8.90
N GLN A 200 1.77 32.02 -9.89
CA GLN A 200 1.42 31.88 -11.31
C GLN A 200 1.15 30.41 -11.68
N ASN A 201 2.00 29.48 -11.26
CA ASN A 201 1.78 28.05 -11.50
C ASN A 201 0.49 27.54 -10.85
N LEU A 202 0.14 28.04 -9.66
CA LEU A 202 -1.12 27.71 -8.99
C LEU A 202 -2.32 28.28 -9.77
N GLN A 203 -2.22 29.52 -10.25
CA GLN A 203 -3.26 30.18 -11.03
C GLN A 203 -3.48 29.49 -12.38
N ASP A 204 -2.41 29.10 -13.05
CA ASP A 204 -2.44 28.34 -14.31
C ASP A 204 -3.02 26.94 -14.08
N ALA A 205 -2.62 26.26 -13.00
CA ALA A 205 -3.22 24.97 -12.63
C ALA A 205 -4.73 25.09 -12.34
N PHE A 206 -5.19 26.19 -11.74
CA PHE A 206 -6.63 26.43 -11.53
C PHE A 206 -7.37 26.77 -12.83
N GLN A 207 -6.74 27.50 -13.75
CA GLN A 207 -7.32 27.75 -15.07
C GLN A 207 -7.44 26.47 -15.88
N ASP A 208 -6.41 25.62 -15.87
CA ASP A 208 -6.42 24.31 -16.51
C ASP A 208 -7.46 23.38 -15.87
N LEU A 209 -7.58 23.39 -14.54
CA LEU A 209 -8.63 22.64 -13.84
C LEU A 209 -10.02 23.15 -14.25
N ASN A 210 -10.24 24.46 -14.34
CA ASN A 210 -11.52 25.02 -14.78
C ASN A 210 -11.83 24.69 -16.26
N ALA A 211 -10.82 24.72 -17.14
CA ALA A 211 -10.95 24.30 -18.53
C ALA A 211 -11.28 22.81 -18.63
N LEU A 212 -10.61 21.97 -17.82
CA LEU A 212 -10.89 20.55 -17.70
C LEU A 212 -12.30 20.30 -17.18
N MET A 213 -12.75 21.04 -16.16
CA MET A 213 -14.11 20.93 -15.60
C MET A 213 -15.18 21.37 -16.59
N SER A 214 -14.94 22.42 -17.38
CA SER A 214 -15.83 22.84 -18.45
C SER A 214 -15.93 21.76 -19.53
N LYS A 215 -14.79 21.18 -19.93
CA LYS A 215 -14.77 20.08 -20.91
C LYS A 215 -15.42 18.81 -20.37
N ALA A 216 -15.16 18.46 -19.12
CA ALA A 216 -15.81 17.34 -18.46
C ALA A 216 -17.33 17.55 -18.36
N LYS A 217 -17.80 18.78 -18.10
CA LYS A 217 -19.22 19.12 -18.07
C LYS A 217 -19.89 19.00 -19.44
N GLU A 218 -19.30 19.57 -20.50
CA GLU A 218 -19.81 19.44 -21.88
C GLU A 218 -19.92 17.95 -22.28
N MET A 219 -18.92 17.19 -21.88
CA MET A 219 -18.78 15.77 -22.15
C MET A 219 -19.78 14.92 -21.34
N MET A 220 -20.07 15.31 -20.10
CA MET A 220 -21.09 14.71 -19.23
C MET A 220 -22.51 15.02 -19.72
N GLU A 221 -22.79 16.26 -20.14
CA GLU A 221 -24.08 16.64 -20.74
C GLU A 221 -24.35 15.88 -22.04
N LEU A 222 -23.31 15.62 -22.84
CA LEU A 222 -23.42 14.79 -24.04
C LEU A 222 -23.76 13.33 -23.68
N ALA A 223 -23.07 12.76 -22.69
CA ALA A 223 -23.33 11.41 -22.19
C ALA A 223 -24.75 11.28 -21.61
N GLU A 224 -25.24 12.27 -20.86
CA GLU A 224 -26.62 12.28 -20.34
C GLU A 224 -27.66 12.37 -21.46
N LYS A 225 -27.43 13.19 -22.50
CA LYS A 225 -28.31 13.26 -23.67
C LYS A 225 -28.32 11.94 -24.44
N MET A 226 -27.18 11.26 -24.58
CA MET A 226 -27.11 9.93 -25.19
C MET A 226 -27.83 8.88 -24.33
N ARG A 227 -27.66 8.91 -23.01
CA ARG A 227 -28.37 8.03 -22.06
C ARG A 227 -29.88 8.24 -22.12
N GLN A 228 -30.35 9.48 -22.14
CA GLN A 228 -31.77 9.81 -22.28
C GLN A 228 -32.31 9.30 -23.61
N LYS A 229 -31.58 9.48 -24.72
CA LYS A 229 -31.97 8.92 -26.02
C LYS A 229 -32.06 7.39 -26.02
N LEU A 230 -31.15 6.70 -25.34
CA LEU A 230 -31.20 5.24 -25.18
C LEU A 230 -32.41 4.77 -24.35
N LEU A 231 -32.73 5.48 -23.26
CA LEU A 231 -33.90 5.18 -22.43
C LEU A 231 -35.21 5.48 -23.18
N THR A 232 -35.28 6.56 -23.95
CA THR A 232 -36.47 6.86 -24.76
C THR A 232 -36.64 5.88 -25.93
N ASN A 233 -35.56 5.46 -26.60
CA ASN A 233 -35.64 4.46 -27.68
C ASN A 233 -36.00 3.05 -27.16
N SER A 234 -35.65 2.70 -25.91
CA SER A 234 -36.08 1.42 -25.31
C SER A 234 -37.59 1.30 -25.09
N SER A 235 -38.33 2.41 -25.15
CA SER A 235 -39.80 2.42 -25.02
C SER A 235 -40.57 2.43 -26.34
N ALA A 236 -39.90 2.61 -27.49
CA ALA A 236 -40.54 2.84 -28.78
C ALA A 236 -40.31 1.77 -29.86
N GLN A 237 -39.38 0.82 -29.69
CA GLN A 237 -39.04 -0.12 -30.76
C GLN A 237 -39.05 -1.58 -30.26
N SER A 238 -40.23 -2.17 -30.19
CA SER A 238 -40.39 -3.63 -30.31
C SER A 238 -40.52 -3.96 -31.80
N ASN A 239 -39.39 -4.17 -32.49
CA ASN A 239 -39.20 -5.11 -33.61
C ASN A 239 -37.93 -4.80 -34.44
N SER A 240 -37.18 -5.88 -34.69
CA SER A 240 -36.20 -6.14 -35.77
C SER A 240 -34.87 -5.36 -35.85
N ASN A 241 -33.76 -5.98 -35.41
CA ASN A 241 -32.65 -6.53 -36.22
C ASN A 241 -31.28 -6.52 -35.49
N ASP A 242 -30.54 -7.62 -35.65
CA ASP A 242 -29.27 -8.01 -35.00
C ASP A 242 -28.06 -7.06 -35.19
N GLU A 243 -28.12 -6.05 -36.06
CA GLU A 243 -27.00 -5.13 -36.31
C GLU A 243 -26.88 -3.99 -35.28
N GLU A 244 -27.94 -3.72 -34.52
CA GLU A 244 -27.96 -2.64 -33.51
C GLU A 244 -27.22 -3.03 -32.22
N MET A 245 -27.07 -4.34 -31.96
CA MET A 245 -26.42 -4.90 -30.77
C MET A 245 -24.91 -4.58 -30.73
N GLY A 246 -24.24 -4.58 -31.89
CA GLY A 246 -22.82 -4.25 -32.01
C GLY A 246 -22.54 -2.78 -31.68
N SER A 247 -23.34 -1.86 -32.23
CA SER A 247 -23.19 -0.43 -31.97
C SER A 247 -23.33 -0.06 -30.49
N LYS A 248 -24.16 -0.81 -29.75
CA LYS A 248 -24.39 -0.61 -28.31
C LYS A 248 -23.21 -1.07 -27.47
N GLN A 249 -22.56 -2.17 -27.84
CA GLN A 249 -21.36 -2.69 -27.18
C GLN A 249 -20.14 -1.80 -27.47
N ASP A 250 -19.97 -1.40 -28.74
CA ASP A 250 -18.86 -0.55 -29.18
C ASP A 250 -18.94 0.87 -28.61
N MET A 251 -20.15 1.42 -28.48
CA MET A 251 -20.35 2.71 -27.77
C MET A 251 -20.10 2.57 -26.27
N GLN A 252 -20.45 1.45 -25.64
CA GLN A 252 -20.11 1.20 -24.22
C GLN A 252 -18.59 1.14 -24.02
N ASP A 253 -17.84 0.53 -24.94
CA ASP A 253 -16.38 0.45 -24.91
C ASP A 253 -15.71 1.82 -25.14
N LEU A 254 -16.28 2.65 -26.02
CA LEU A 254 -15.82 4.02 -26.24
C LEU A 254 -16.08 4.92 -25.01
N LEU A 255 -17.22 4.78 -24.35
CA LEU A 255 -17.53 5.48 -23.09
C LEU A 255 -16.61 5.04 -21.94
N LEU A 256 -16.23 3.76 -21.89
CA LEU A 256 -15.22 3.23 -20.96
C LEU A 256 -13.82 3.79 -21.22
N SER A 257 -13.47 4.02 -22.50
CA SER A 257 -12.13 4.51 -22.89
C SER A 257 -11.90 6.01 -22.68
N VAL A 258 -12.94 6.85 -22.61
CA VAL A 258 -12.79 8.32 -22.57
C VAL A 258 -12.76 8.89 -21.13
N GLY A 259 -13.01 8.08 -20.09
CA GLY A 259 -12.79 8.48 -18.68
C GLY A 259 -13.67 9.63 -18.15
N ILE A 260 -14.59 10.14 -18.98
CA ILE A 260 -15.63 11.19 -18.72
C ILE A 260 -16.40 10.90 -17.45
N VAL A 261 -16.67 9.64 -17.27
CA VAL A 261 -17.31 9.10 -16.10
C VAL A 261 -16.87 7.62 -16.21
N SER A 262 -15.82 7.21 -15.48
CA SER A 262 -15.97 5.90 -14.84
C SER A 262 -16.89 6.16 -13.68
N PRO A 263 -18.15 5.89 -13.94
CA PRO A 263 -18.85 5.08 -13.06
C PRO A 263 -19.51 4.10 -14.02
N VAL A 264 -19.17 2.86 -13.80
CA VAL A 264 -20.22 1.95 -13.41
C VAL A 264 -21.07 2.63 -12.28
N THR A 265 -21.77 3.75 -12.53
CA THR A 265 -22.68 4.38 -11.57
C THR A 265 -23.85 3.46 -11.67
N LYS A 266 -23.91 2.56 -10.69
CA LYS A 266 -25.00 2.40 -9.72
C LYS A 266 -26.43 2.19 -10.26
N GLU A 267 -26.77 2.70 -11.43
CA GLU A 267 -28.14 2.82 -11.94
C GLU A 267 -28.39 1.93 -13.16
N THR A 268 -27.45 1.78 -14.10
CA THR A 268 -27.62 0.91 -15.30
C THR A 268 -26.80 -0.38 -15.28
N ALA A 269 -25.64 -0.38 -14.59
CA ALA A 269 -24.82 -1.58 -14.35
C ALA A 269 -24.56 -1.85 -12.85
N GLY A 270 -25.12 -1.03 -11.95
CA GLY A 270 -24.90 -1.14 -10.50
C GLY A 270 -25.32 -2.49 -9.93
N ALA A 271 -26.46 -3.05 -10.39
CA ALA A 271 -26.93 -4.35 -9.92
C ALA A 271 -25.95 -5.49 -10.27
N LEU A 272 -25.42 -5.50 -11.50
CA LEU A 272 -24.47 -6.54 -11.95
C LEU A 272 -23.10 -6.38 -11.28
N TYR A 273 -22.64 -5.14 -11.07
CA TYR A 273 -21.41 -4.87 -10.33
C TYR A 273 -21.50 -5.37 -8.88
N HIS A 274 -22.52 -4.96 -8.13
CA HIS A 274 -22.68 -5.41 -6.73
C HIS A 274 -22.95 -6.91 -6.64
N GLN A 275 -23.59 -7.51 -7.65
CA GLN A 275 -23.79 -8.95 -7.74
C GLN A 275 -22.49 -9.72 -8.00
N GLN A 276 -21.62 -9.25 -8.90
CA GLN A 276 -20.31 -9.87 -9.13
C GLN A 276 -19.41 -9.67 -7.91
N LEU A 277 -19.43 -8.47 -7.32
CA LEU A 277 -18.70 -8.16 -6.11
C LEU A 277 -19.17 -9.02 -4.93
N SER A 278 -20.46 -9.24 -4.76
CA SER A 278 -20.98 -10.08 -3.67
C SER A 278 -20.50 -11.53 -3.78
N ARG A 279 -20.41 -12.08 -5.00
CA ARG A 279 -19.86 -13.42 -5.24
C ARG A 279 -18.36 -13.48 -4.94
N GLN A 280 -17.58 -12.54 -5.45
CA GLN A 280 -16.14 -12.46 -5.14
C GLN A 280 -15.88 -12.31 -3.65
N LEU A 281 -16.66 -11.46 -2.97
CA LEU A 281 -16.55 -11.23 -1.55
C LEU A 281 -16.94 -12.47 -0.76
N ALA A 282 -17.98 -13.20 -1.16
CA ALA A 282 -18.38 -14.46 -0.54
C ALA A 282 -17.27 -15.51 -0.57
N ASP A 283 -16.63 -15.69 -1.73
CA ASP A 283 -15.54 -16.65 -1.92
C ASP A 283 -14.31 -16.26 -1.10
N PHE A 284 -13.99 -14.97 -1.06
CA PHE A 284 -12.87 -14.46 -0.29
C PHE A 284 -13.09 -14.57 1.22
N VAL A 285 -14.26 -14.16 1.71
CA VAL A 285 -14.57 -14.02 3.15
C VAL A 285 -14.74 -15.36 3.85
N ARG A 286 -15.06 -16.42 3.11
CA ARG A 286 -15.18 -17.78 3.65
C ARG A 286 -13.96 -18.20 4.48
N VAL A 287 -12.76 -18.08 3.93
CA VAL A 287 -11.52 -18.55 4.59
C VAL A 287 -11.15 -17.70 5.82
N PRO A 288 -11.15 -16.35 5.77
CA PRO A 288 -10.91 -15.52 6.94
C PRO A 288 -11.94 -15.71 8.06
N VAL A 289 -13.23 -15.87 7.75
CA VAL A 289 -14.27 -16.04 8.78
C VAL A 289 -14.18 -17.40 9.45
N GLU A 290 -13.94 -18.47 8.69
CA GLU A 290 -13.67 -19.80 9.26
C GLU A 290 -12.45 -19.77 10.19
N ARG A 291 -11.38 -19.04 9.81
CA ARG A 291 -10.18 -18.86 10.64
C ARG A 291 -10.45 -18.02 11.90
N ALA A 292 -11.38 -17.07 11.84
CA ALA A 292 -11.74 -16.17 12.93
C ALA A 292 -12.83 -16.73 13.86
N GLY A 293 -13.10 -18.04 13.83
CA GLY A 293 -14.07 -18.67 14.72
C GLY A 293 -15.53 -18.56 14.26
N GLY A 294 -15.77 -18.28 12.97
CA GLY A 294 -17.11 -18.27 12.38
C GLY A 294 -17.82 -16.91 12.35
N MET A 295 -17.18 -15.87 12.90
CA MET A 295 -17.69 -14.49 12.84
C MET A 295 -16.56 -13.47 12.71
N MET A 296 -16.78 -12.43 11.91
CA MET A 296 -15.82 -11.34 11.74
C MET A 296 -16.52 -9.99 11.59
N ALA A 297 -15.91 -8.91 12.10
CA ALA A 297 -16.46 -7.57 11.94
C ALA A 297 -16.40 -7.13 10.47
N LEU A 298 -17.43 -6.42 10.01
CA LEU A 298 -17.49 -5.92 8.64
C LEU A 298 -16.31 -4.99 8.31
N VAL A 299 -15.84 -4.22 9.31
CA VAL A 299 -14.69 -3.33 9.18
C VAL A 299 -13.41 -4.11 8.90
N ASP A 300 -13.19 -5.24 9.60
CA ASP A 300 -12.01 -6.08 9.38
C ASP A 300 -12.05 -6.73 8.00
N VAL A 301 -13.25 -7.16 7.56
CA VAL A 301 -13.48 -7.69 6.22
C VAL A 301 -13.10 -6.66 5.16
N TYR A 302 -13.56 -5.42 5.32
CA TYR A 302 -13.24 -4.31 4.42
C TYR A 302 -11.72 -4.10 4.31
N CYS A 303 -11.03 -4.04 5.45
CA CYS A 303 -9.59 -3.89 5.49
C CYS A 303 -8.86 -5.07 4.82
N LEU A 304 -9.28 -6.30 5.11
CA LEU A 304 -8.67 -7.51 4.54
C LEU A 304 -8.86 -7.60 3.04
N PHE A 305 -10.06 -7.30 2.55
CA PHE A 305 -10.40 -7.37 1.14
C PHE A 305 -9.64 -6.33 0.32
N ASN A 306 -9.62 -5.07 0.79
CA ASN A 306 -8.89 -3.99 0.14
C ASN A 306 -7.37 -4.21 0.18
N ARG A 307 -6.85 -4.76 1.28
CA ARG A 307 -5.42 -5.13 1.38
C ARG A 307 -5.05 -6.26 0.42
N ALA A 308 -5.95 -7.21 0.18
CA ALA A 308 -5.73 -8.28 -0.78
C ALA A 308 -5.77 -7.80 -2.24
N ARG A 309 -6.53 -6.74 -2.54
CA ARG A 309 -6.67 -6.18 -3.89
C ARG A 309 -5.53 -5.25 -4.33
N GLY A 310 -4.96 -4.45 -3.43
CA GLY A 310 -3.83 -3.57 -3.72
C GLY A 310 -4.19 -2.27 -4.47
N THR A 311 -4.54 -2.36 -5.76
CA THR A 311 -4.71 -1.17 -6.64
C THR A 311 -6.15 -0.84 -7.03
N GLU A 312 -7.12 -1.72 -6.73
CA GLU A 312 -8.55 -1.53 -7.05
C GLU A 312 -9.42 -1.52 -5.78
N LEU A 313 -9.22 -0.50 -4.96
CA LEU A 313 -9.91 -0.37 -3.67
C LEU A 313 -11.42 -0.22 -3.86
N ILE A 314 -12.18 -0.81 -2.95
CA ILE A 314 -13.62 -0.72 -2.89
C ILE A 314 -14.03 0.27 -1.81
N SER A 315 -15.13 1.00 -2.02
CA SER A 315 -15.68 1.90 -1.01
C SER A 315 -16.43 1.13 0.10
N PRO A 316 -16.54 1.67 1.32
CA PRO A 316 -17.29 1.02 2.40
C PRO A 316 -18.77 0.78 2.06
N GLU A 317 -19.37 1.69 1.28
CA GLU A 317 -20.77 1.61 0.87
C GLU A 317 -20.99 0.48 -0.14
N ASP A 318 -20.09 0.31 -1.11
CA ASP A 318 -20.19 -0.75 -2.11
C ASP A 318 -20.04 -2.14 -1.48
N LEU A 319 -19.17 -2.26 -0.47
CA LEU A 319 -19.02 -3.50 0.30
C LEU A 319 -20.29 -3.80 1.09
N LEU A 320 -20.92 -2.79 1.70
CA LEU A 320 -22.21 -2.95 2.38
C LEU A 320 -23.32 -3.40 1.43
N GLN A 321 -23.41 -2.80 0.24
CA GLN A 321 -24.40 -3.19 -0.78
C GLN A 321 -24.14 -4.59 -1.32
N ALA A 322 -22.88 -4.98 -1.49
CA ALA A 322 -22.53 -6.34 -1.89
C ALA A 322 -22.92 -7.37 -0.83
N CYS A 323 -22.67 -7.07 0.46
CA CYS A 323 -23.04 -7.96 1.57
C CYS A 323 -24.56 -8.09 1.75
N SER A 324 -25.35 -7.04 1.51
CA SER A 324 -26.82 -7.12 1.62
C SER A 324 -27.44 -8.02 0.54
N LEU A 325 -26.76 -8.20 -0.59
CA LEU A 325 -27.19 -9.13 -1.63
C LEU A 325 -27.03 -10.61 -1.24
N TRP A 326 -26.26 -10.93 -0.21
CA TRP A 326 -26.13 -12.32 0.26
C TRP A 326 -27.40 -12.91 0.85
N GLU A 327 -28.40 -12.10 1.20
CA GLU A 327 -29.72 -12.62 1.57
C GLU A 327 -30.45 -13.25 0.35
N LYS A 328 -30.14 -12.76 -0.85
CA LYS A 328 -30.77 -13.20 -2.11
C LYS A 328 -30.01 -14.35 -2.78
N PHE A 329 -28.72 -14.48 -2.53
CA PHE A 329 -27.89 -15.57 -3.04
C PHE A 329 -27.69 -16.60 -1.93
N ASP A 330 -27.91 -17.89 -2.20
CA ASP A 330 -27.67 -18.93 -1.19
C ASP A 330 -26.17 -19.17 -0.96
N VAL A 331 -25.55 -18.26 -0.21
CA VAL A 331 -24.12 -18.25 0.10
C VAL A 331 -23.92 -18.76 1.54
N PRO A 332 -22.83 -19.47 1.87
CA PRO A 332 -22.57 -19.95 3.23
C PRO A 332 -22.32 -18.86 4.29
N VAL A 333 -22.22 -17.58 3.89
CA VAL A 333 -22.03 -16.43 4.77
C VAL A 333 -23.26 -15.52 4.75
N MET A 334 -23.51 -14.84 5.87
CA MET A 334 -24.60 -13.89 6.04
C MET A 334 -24.11 -12.60 6.71
N LEU A 335 -24.71 -11.48 6.31
CA LEU A 335 -24.54 -10.21 7.00
C LEU A 335 -25.52 -10.15 8.18
N ARG A 336 -25.02 -9.79 9.36
CA ARG A 336 -25.81 -9.60 10.55
C ARG A 336 -25.53 -8.25 11.20
N LYS A 337 -26.54 -7.69 11.86
CA LYS A 337 -26.44 -6.49 12.67
C LYS A 337 -26.74 -6.82 14.14
N PHE A 338 -25.89 -6.35 15.06
CA PHE A 338 -26.12 -6.38 16.49
C PHE A 338 -26.96 -5.17 16.94
N ASP A 339 -27.53 -5.25 18.15
CA ASP A 339 -28.35 -4.18 18.75
C ASP A 339 -27.54 -2.89 18.97
N SER A 340 -26.23 -3.02 19.21
CA SER A 340 -25.28 -1.90 19.26
C SER A 340 -25.09 -1.17 17.92
N GLY A 341 -25.60 -1.73 16.82
CA GLY A 341 -25.42 -1.22 15.47
C GLY A 341 -24.19 -1.78 14.74
N VAL A 342 -23.35 -2.56 15.43
CA VAL A 342 -22.19 -3.22 14.81
C VAL A 342 -22.66 -4.24 13.77
N LYS A 343 -22.08 -4.16 12.57
CA LYS A 343 -22.34 -5.11 11.49
C LYS A 343 -21.22 -6.15 11.43
N VAL A 344 -21.62 -7.41 11.35
CA VAL A 344 -20.71 -8.55 11.31
C VAL A 344 -21.09 -9.50 10.20
N ILE A 345 -20.11 -10.28 9.75
CA ILE A 345 -20.31 -11.37 8.82
C ILE A 345 -20.16 -12.66 9.61
N GLN A 346 -21.15 -13.55 9.47
CA GLN A 346 -21.25 -14.81 10.19
C GLN A 346 -21.44 -15.94 9.18
N THR A 347 -20.87 -17.12 9.44
CA THR A 347 -21.19 -18.32 8.66
C THR A 347 -22.55 -18.87 9.07
N LYS A 348 -23.32 -19.42 8.12
CA LYS A 348 -24.64 -20.04 8.39
C LYS A 348 -24.55 -21.21 9.39
N THR A 349 -23.39 -21.85 9.48
CA THR A 349 -23.10 -22.93 10.44
C THR A 349 -22.92 -22.44 11.86
N HIS A 350 -22.63 -21.14 12.06
CA HIS A 350 -22.39 -20.60 13.39
C HIS A 350 -23.73 -20.17 13.99
N SER A 351 -24.27 -20.97 14.90
CA SER A 351 -25.52 -20.65 15.58
C SER A 351 -25.27 -19.89 16.88
N ASP A 352 -26.16 -18.95 17.21
CA ASP A 352 -26.07 -18.20 18.45
C ASP A 352 -26.28 -19.06 19.68
N ASP A 353 -27.13 -20.09 19.58
CA ASP A 353 -27.47 -20.94 20.71
C ASP A 353 -26.27 -21.81 21.12
N GLU A 354 -25.43 -22.24 20.17
CA GLU A 354 -24.15 -22.88 20.48
C GLU A 354 -23.17 -21.93 21.16
N VAL A 355 -23.14 -20.66 20.77
CA VAL A 355 -22.32 -19.64 21.43
C VAL A 355 -22.82 -19.40 22.85
N PHE A 356 -24.13 -19.27 23.04
CA PHE A 356 -24.72 -19.11 24.37
C PHE A 356 -24.52 -20.34 25.25
N ALA A 357 -24.57 -21.56 24.71
CA ALA A 357 -24.24 -22.77 25.45
C ALA A 357 -22.76 -22.80 25.88
N ARG A 358 -21.83 -22.38 25.00
CA ARG A 358 -20.41 -22.24 25.32
C ARG A 358 -20.16 -21.17 26.39
N ILE A 359 -20.82 -20.02 26.30
CA ILE A 359 -20.74 -18.96 27.32
C ILE A 359 -21.34 -19.44 28.65
N SER A 360 -22.46 -20.15 28.63
CA SER A 360 -23.11 -20.67 29.85
C SER A 360 -22.24 -21.71 30.55
N SER A 361 -21.63 -22.62 29.80
CA SER A 361 -20.67 -23.60 30.35
C SER A 361 -19.39 -22.94 30.87
N LEU A 362 -18.94 -21.83 30.26
CA LEU A 362 -17.86 -21.00 30.81
C LEU A 362 -18.27 -20.37 32.14
N ALA A 363 -19.50 -19.84 32.23
CA ALA A 363 -20.02 -19.17 33.42
C ALA A 363 -20.24 -20.12 34.61
N GLN A 364 -20.43 -21.41 34.36
CA GLN A 364 -20.57 -22.43 35.39
C GLN A 364 -19.23 -22.92 35.98
N LYS A 365 -18.09 -22.54 35.40
CA LYS A 365 -16.78 -22.91 35.96
C LYS A 365 -16.55 -22.21 37.31
N PRO A 366 -15.92 -22.88 38.28
CA PRO A 366 -15.75 -22.33 39.64
C PRO A 366 -14.96 -21.00 39.66
N ASP A 367 -13.96 -20.86 38.78
CA ASP A 367 -13.19 -19.61 38.63
C ASP A 367 -14.06 -18.45 38.10
N ALA A 368 -14.92 -18.73 37.11
CA ALA A 368 -15.83 -17.75 36.52
C ALA A 368 -16.99 -17.38 37.45
N LEU A 369 -17.43 -18.29 38.31
CA LEU A 369 -18.47 -18.04 39.32
C LEU A 369 -18.02 -17.04 40.40
N LEU A 370 -16.74 -17.06 40.77
CA LEU A 370 -16.16 -16.14 41.76
C LEU A 370 -15.71 -14.84 41.12
N LYS A 371 -14.95 -14.93 40.04
CA LYS A 371 -14.25 -13.79 39.43
C LYS A 371 -15.06 -13.10 38.34
N GLY A 372 -16.11 -13.73 37.83
CA GLY A 372 -16.88 -13.23 36.69
C GLY A 372 -16.11 -13.35 35.36
N ILE A 373 -16.84 -13.39 34.27
CA ILE A 373 -16.29 -13.47 32.90
C ILE A 373 -16.00 -12.06 32.40
N SER A 374 -14.76 -11.79 32.02
CA SER A 374 -14.44 -10.58 31.25
C SER A 374 -14.66 -10.82 29.73
N PRO A 375 -14.89 -9.76 28.94
CA PRO A 375 -14.96 -9.88 27.48
C PRO A 375 -13.72 -10.53 26.86
N SER A 376 -12.54 -10.34 27.47
CA SER A 376 -11.29 -10.95 27.03
C SER A 376 -11.28 -12.46 27.27
N ASP A 377 -11.76 -12.93 28.44
CA ASP A 377 -11.82 -14.35 28.77
C ASP A 377 -12.80 -15.10 27.86
N ALA A 378 -13.94 -14.45 27.57
CA ALA A 378 -14.91 -14.94 26.59
C ALA A 378 -14.31 -15.00 25.18
N ALA A 379 -13.53 -13.98 24.78
CA ALA A 379 -12.84 -13.95 23.49
C ALA A 379 -11.86 -15.11 23.33
N PHE A 380 -11.05 -15.42 24.35
CA PHE A 380 -10.13 -16.57 24.34
C PHE A 380 -10.88 -17.91 24.22
N THR A 381 -12.01 -18.04 24.92
CA THR A 381 -12.79 -19.29 24.91
C THR A 381 -13.52 -19.51 23.58
N LEU A 382 -14.03 -18.43 22.97
CA LEU A 382 -14.79 -18.47 21.73
C LEU A 382 -13.90 -18.38 20.48
N GLY A 383 -12.65 -17.92 20.62
CA GLY A 383 -11.73 -17.72 19.49
C GLY A 383 -12.10 -16.54 18.59
N ILE A 384 -12.80 -15.54 19.14
CA ILE A 384 -13.28 -14.36 18.40
C ILE A 384 -12.65 -13.07 18.94
N ALA A 385 -12.81 -11.96 18.22
CA ALA A 385 -12.32 -10.67 18.68
C ALA A 385 -13.01 -10.21 19.98
N PRO A 386 -12.30 -9.56 20.93
CA PRO A 386 -12.86 -9.10 22.20
C PRO A 386 -14.08 -8.17 22.06
N ALA A 387 -14.09 -7.34 21.00
CA ALA A 387 -15.24 -6.49 20.70
C ALA A 387 -16.50 -7.32 20.40
N LEU A 388 -16.37 -8.41 19.64
CA LEU A 388 -17.49 -9.30 19.32
C LEU A 388 -17.90 -10.16 20.52
N ALA A 389 -16.93 -10.61 21.32
CA ALA A 389 -17.21 -11.33 22.56
C ALA A 389 -18.05 -10.48 23.52
N LYS A 390 -17.75 -9.18 23.63
CA LYS A 390 -18.57 -8.24 24.40
C LYS A 390 -20.02 -8.18 23.91
N GLU A 391 -20.25 -8.09 22.61
CA GLU A 391 -21.60 -8.07 22.02
C GLU A 391 -22.36 -9.38 22.29
N HIS A 392 -21.69 -10.53 22.22
CA HIS A 392 -22.30 -11.81 22.59
C HIS A 392 -22.67 -11.90 24.06
N LEU A 393 -21.86 -11.36 24.97
CA LEU A 393 -22.17 -11.30 26.40
C LEU A 393 -23.37 -10.38 26.68
N LEU A 394 -23.44 -9.23 26.01
CA LEU A 394 -24.59 -8.33 26.09
C LEU A 394 -25.87 -8.98 25.55
N ASN A 395 -25.79 -9.73 24.45
CA ASN A 395 -26.93 -10.49 23.95
C ASN A 395 -27.36 -11.61 24.91
N ALA A 396 -26.40 -12.28 25.57
CA ALA A 396 -26.70 -13.30 26.57
C ALA A 396 -27.40 -12.70 27.79
N GLU A 397 -27.01 -11.49 28.20
CA GLU A 397 -27.70 -10.72 29.23
C GLU A 397 -29.11 -10.29 28.80
N ASN A 398 -29.31 -9.84 27.55
CA ASN A 398 -30.64 -9.50 27.04
C ASN A 398 -31.58 -10.73 27.07
N LYS A 399 -31.04 -11.94 26.92
CA LYS A 399 -31.78 -13.21 27.10
C LYS A 399 -31.97 -13.61 28.58
N GLY A 400 -31.42 -12.85 29.53
CA GLY A 400 -31.49 -13.12 30.97
C GLY A 400 -30.58 -14.25 31.45
N LEU A 401 -29.57 -14.66 30.66
CA LEU A 401 -28.63 -15.73 31.04
C LEU A 401 -27.51 -15.22 31.96
N LEU A 402 -27.09 -13.98 31.73
CA LEU A 402 -26.01 -13.33 32.46
C LEU A 402 -26.49 -12.03 33.11
N CYS A 403 -25.77 -11.60 34.14
CA CYS A 403 -25.91 -10.29 34.76
C CYS A 403 -24.60 -9.53 34.63
N ARG A 404 -24.69 -8.23 34.31
CA ARG A 404 -23.52 -7.35 34.30
C ARG A 404 -23.18 -6.85 35.71
N ASP A 405 -21.89 -6.81 36.02
CA ASP A 405 -21.33 -6.05 37.13
C ASP A 405 -20.37 -5.00 36.56
N VAL A 406 -20.61 -3.75 36.92
CA VAL A 406 -19.82 -2.60 36.48
C VAL A 406 -19.20 -1.96 37.71
N SER A 407 -17.98 -2.40 38.01
CA SER A 407 -17.20 -1.92 39.14
C SER A 407 -15.99 -1.14 38.64
N PRO A 408 -15.37 -0.27 39.47
CA PRO A 408 -14.12 0.39 39.11
C PRO A 408 -12.99 -0.61 38.79
N ASP A 409 -13.08 -1.82 39.34
CA ASP A 409 -12.18 -2.94 39.08
C ASP A 409 -12.39 -3.61 37.72
N GLY A 410 -13.50 -3.33 37.03
CA GLY A 410 -13.72 -3.76 35.65
C GLY A 410 -15.17 -4.08 35.28
N PHE A 411 -15.34 -4.41 34.00
CA PHE A 411 -16.60 -4.82 33.39
C PHE A 411 -16.68 -6.34 33.30
N ARG A 412 -17.54 -6.95 34.11
CA ARG A 412 -17.63 -8.42 34.28
C ARG A 412 -19.06 -8.89 34.11
N PHE A 413 -19.21 -10.15 33.68
CA PHE A 413 -20.48 -10.83 33.59
C PHE A 413 -20.51 -12.04 34.50
N TYR A 414 -21.63 -12.22 35.19
CA TYR A 414 -21.89 -13.35 36.08
C TYR A 414 -23.09 -14.12 35.58
N ILE A 415 -23.20 -15.39 35.98
CA ILE A 415 -24.41 -16.18 35.70
C ILE A 415 -25.60 -15.55 36.43
N ASN A 416 -26.76 -15.50 35.78
CA ASN A 416 -27.95 -14.93 36.40
C ASN A 416 -28.52 -15.88 37.46
N LEU A 417 -28.13 -15.64 38.71
CA LEU A 417 -28.65 -16.35 39.88
C LEU A 417 -30.03 -15.83 40.32
N PHE A 418 -30.45 -14.64 39.90
CA PHE A 418 -31.71 -14.04 40.33
C PHE A 418 -32.94 -14.83 39.87
N ASN A 419 -32.84 -15.54 38.74
CA ASN A 419 -33.92 -16.41 38.26
C ASN A 419 -34.21 -17.58 39.23
N GLU A 420 -33.24 -18.01 40.04
CA GLU A 420 -33.42 -19.10 41.00
C GLU A 420 -33.93 -18.62 42.37
N ILE A 421 -33.93 -17.30 42.63
CA ILE A 421 -34.35 -16.73 43.92
C ILE A 421 -35.87 -16.71 43.98
N ASP A 422 -36.43 -17.44 44.95
CA ASP A 422 -37.86 -17.39 45.24
C ASP A 422 -38.16 -16.20 46.16
N LEU A 423 -38.95 -15.25 45.66
CA LEU A 423 -39.35 -14.05 46.38
C LEU A 423 -40.16 -14.36 47.65
N GLN A 424 -40.78 -15.54 47.73
CA GLN A 424 -41.54 -15.97 48.91
C GLN A 424 -40.66 -16.60 49.99
N ASN A 425 -39.42 -16.97 49.67
CA ASN A 425 -38.54 -17.72 50.56
C ASN A 425 -37.07 -17.24 50.48
N ILE A 426 -36.88 -15.93 50.69
CA ILE A 426 -35.60 -15.22 50.54
C ILE A 426 -34.51 -15.75 51.49
N HIS A 427 -34.89 -16.34 52.62
CA HIS A 427 -33.98 -16.76 53.68
C HIS A 427 -33.52 -18.22 53.61
N LEU A 428 -34.08 -19.03 52.69
CA LEU A 428 -33.74 -20.45 52.55
C LEU A 428 -33.04 -20.68 51.21
N PRO A 429 -31.71 -20.97 51.22
CA PRO A 429 -31.02 -21.41 50.02
C PRO A 429 -31.69 -22.69 49.48
N LYS A 430 -32.00 -22.73 48.18
CA LYS A 430 -32.40 -24.00 47.55
C LYS A 430 -31.25 -25.00 47.70
N THR A 431 -31.57 -26.23 48.11
CA THR A 431 -30.61 -27.32 48.33
C THR A 431 -29.99 -27.88 47.04
N HIS A 432 -30.44 -27.39 45.88
CA HIS A 432 -30.03 -27.81 44.56
C HIS A 432 -30.13 -26.61 43.60
N GLY A 433 -29.29 -26.57 42.56
CA GLY A 433 -29.27 -25.49 41.56
C GLY A 433 -27.96 -24.70 41.53
N LEU A 434 -27.91 -23.71 40.64
CA LEU A 434 -26.73 -22.86 40.41
C LEU A 434 -26.36 -22.05 41.66
N TYR A 435 -27.37 -21.64 42.44
CA TYR A 435 -27.19 -20.92 43.70
C TYR A 435 -26.43 -21.76 44.75
N HIS A 436 -26.76 -23.05 44.88
CA HIS A 436 -26.05 -23.95 45.81
C HIS A 436 -24.61 -24.20 45.37
N THR A 437 -24.36 -24.41 44.08
CA THR A 437 -22.99 -24.54 43.55
C THR A 437 -22.16 -23.28 43.76
N TRP A 438 -22.77 -22.11 43.60
CA TRP A 438 -22.10 -20.83 43.89
C TRP A 438 -21.74 -20.71 45.38
N ILE A 439 -22.68 -21.02 46.30
CA ILE A 439 -22.40 -21.03 47.75
C ILE A 439 -21.25 -21.98 48.07
N SER A 440 -21.27 -23.21 47.57
CA SER A 440 -20.21 -24.20 47.82
C SER A 440 -18.83 -23.71 47.37
N VAL A 441 -18.76 -23.04 46.22
CA VAL A 441 -17.50 -22.51 45.67
C VAL A 441 -17.05 -21.28 46.46
N ALA A 442 -17.97 -20.38 46.83
CA ALA A 442 -17.70 -19.20 47.65
C ALA A 442 -17.20 -19.59 49.06
N THR A 443 -17.80 -20.61 49.68
CA THR A 443 -17.37 -21.12 50.98
C THR A 443 -16.04 -21.86 50.94
N ALA A 444 -15.63 -22.38 49.78
CA ALA A 444 -14.34 -23.07 49.61
C ALA A 444 -13.18 -22.12 49.26
N ALA A 445 -13.48 -20.89 48.87
CA ALA A 445 -12.49 -19.85 48.53
C ALA A 445 -12.08 -19.00 49.75
N HIS A 446 -12.82 -19.09 50.86
CA HIS A 446 -12.49 -18.57 52.19
C HIS A 446 -11.85 -19.66 53.05
#